data_AF-A0A3D1PC82-F1
#
_entry.id   AF-A0A3D1PC82-F1
#
_cell.length_a   1.000
_cell.length_b   1.000
_cell.length_c   1.000
_cell.angle_alpha   90.00
_cell.angle_beta   90.00
_cell.angle_gamma   90.00
#
_symmetry.space_group_name_H-M   'P 1'
#
loop_
_entity.id
_entity.type
_entity.pdbx_description
1 polymer ?
#
loop_
_entity_poly.entity_id
_entity_poly.type
_entity_poly.pdbx_seq_one_letter_code
_entity_poly.pdbx_strand_id
1 'polypeptide(L)'
;MPEDWSTGHPPNIEDASSQQPQTQLPGAPGSQPPEDAGDTFKRIPRQKVNSAPKTRSEMPSSGSSNSSKAKRSWWAGSSLPPKGKPSAPTDTTSHKRWKNWMLWAAVAALASNSVAFIAVAVLLKLPSAPNCPSIFWPLASGSVRLHCAQVAASKQTVVDLLEAIALVKALPKDHPMQAEINRYVQQWSQDILILAEDRFQAGKLNDAIAIANKIPQDNGVNNLVNQQISKWRSIWSEAESIYTAAEAEIPEQHWRQAFMTAVRLLNVGNEYWENTKYDELKYKIESARVDGDKLVQAEALANQGGIKNLLAALKLVNSVDKDSYMYQKAQERIPDYGRKMLDLAQTNLDRKNADEAIDIANQIPPISDLEMEVQDFITIAQAKRSSFAGTVPSIETAIMTAQKLGTDRPLYNQAQELIARWQLEIEDVQHLDKARELALPGTVADLSAAIAEASMIPDTNPRIQEARQEINRWQAQVQTFEDQPYLDQAEQMALSGQISD
;
A
#
# COMPACT_ATOMS: atom_id res chain seq x y z
N MET A 1 -50.99 -1.67 -22.26
CA MET A 1 -51.43 -0.31 -22.68
C MET A 1 -51.23 0.64 -21.50
N PRO A 2 -50.74 1.87 -21.71
CA PRO A 2 -50.09 2.44 -22.91
C PRO A 2 -48.65 2.95 -22.58
N GLU A 3 -47.79 3.40 -23.49
CA GLU A 3 -47.63 3.36 -24.94
C GLU A 3 -46.18 3.82 -25.25
N ASP A 4 -45.63 3.27 -26.34
CA ASP A 4 -44.81 3.90 -27.40
C ASP A 4 -43.57 4.74 -27.02
N TRP A 5 -42.38 4.35 -27.51
CA TRP A 5 -41.56 5.16 -28.43
C TRP A 5 -40.66 4.24 -29.28
N SER A 6 -40.87 4.37 -30.58
CA SER A 6 -40.37 3.57 -31.71
C SER A 6 -38.89 3.80 -32.09
N THR A 7 -38.37 2.79 -32.78
CA THR A 7 -37.06 2.61 -33.42
C THR A 7 -36.75 3.59 -34.57
N GLY A 8 -35.50 4.02 -34.71
CA GLY A 8 -34.97 4.69 -35.90
C GLY A 8 -33.69 4.01 -36.42
N HIS A 9 -33.75 3.51 -37.66
CA HIS A 9 -32.63 3.00 -38.45
C HIS A 9 -31.81 4.14 -39.08
N PRO A 10 -30.52 3.93 -39.41
CA PRO A 10 -29.65 4.93 -40.03
C PRO A 10 -29.74 4.92 -41.57
N PRO A 11 -29.41 6.03 -42.26
CA PRO A 11 -29.28 6.03 -43.71
C PRO A 11 -27.88 5.66 -44.20
N ASN A 12 -27.88 4.92 -45.30
CA ASN A 12 -26.78 4.45 -46.12
C ASN A 12 -26.42 5.55 -47.16
N ILE A 13 -25.14 5.85 -47.38
CA ILE A 13 -24.65 6.55 -48.58
C ILE A 13 -23.34 5.90 -49.04
N GLU A 14 -23.37 5.33 -50.23
CA GLU A 14 -22.23 4.82 -51.01
C GLU A 14 -21.62 5.92 -51.90
N ASP A 15 -20.36 5.65 -52.29
CA ASP A 15 -19.58 6.16 -53.43
C ASP A 15 -19.05 7.60 -53.47
N ALA A 16 -17.73 7.71 -53.29
CA ALA A 16 -16.86 8.42 -54.24
C ALA A 16 -15.38 7.99 -54.11
N SER A 17 -14.83 7.64 -55.27
CA SER A 17 -13.48 7.17 -55.56
C SER A 17 -12.38 8.24 -55.41
N SER A 18 -11.12 7.75 -55.33
CA SER A 18 -9.89 8.35 -55.88
C SER A 18 -9.00 9.25 -54.99
N GLN A 19 -7.77 8.74 -54.80
CA GLN A 19 -6.44 9.40 -54.79
C GLN A 19 -5.62 9.39 -53.48
N GLN A 20 -4.60 8.51 -53.49
CA GLN A 20 -3.33 8.65 -52.76
C GLN A 20 -2.57 9.92 -53.21
N PRO A 21 -1.63 10.39 -52.38
CA PRO A 21 -0.25 10.33 -52.85
C PRO A 21 0.74 9.73 -51.85
N GLN A 22 1.71 9.03 -52.43
CA GLN A 22 2.92 8.51 -51.81
C GLN A 22 3.79 9.65 -51.23
N THR A 23 4.50 9.38 -50.14
CA THR A 23 5.76 10.08 -49.88
C THR A 23 6.77 9.13 -49.26
N GLN A 24 7.91 9.05 -49.93
CA GLN A 24 9.02 8.12 -49.74
C GLN A 24 9.91 8.53 -48.56
N LEU A 25 10.47 7.52 -47.89
CA LEU A 25 11.67 7.59 -47.04
C LEU A 25 12.93 7.89 -47.88
N PRO A 26 13.95 8.48 -47.25
CA PRO A 26 15.29 7.90 -47.22
C PRO A 26 15.78 7.83 -45.75
N GLY A 27 16.40 6.77 -45.25
CA GLY A 27 17.57 6.07 -45.75
C GLY A 27 18.63 6.12 -44.64
N ALA A 28 18.81 5.00 -43.93
CA ALA A 28 19.86 4.84 -42.92
C ALA A 28 21.25 4.70 -43.57
N PRO A 29 22.31 4.88 -42.78
CA PRO A 29 23.36 3.87 -42.79
C PRO A 29 23.73 3.44 -41.36
N GLY A 30 23.83 2.13 -41.15
CA GLY A 30 24.34 1.54 -39.91
C GLY A 30 25.84 1.32 -39.94
N SER A 31 26.47 1.17 -38.77
CA SER A 31 27.54 0.19 -38.49
C SER A 31 27.85 0.13 -36.98
N GLN A 32 27.61 -1.07 -36.43
CA GLN A 32 28.19 -1.83 -35.31
C GLN A 32 29.17 -1.25 -34.25
N PRO A 33 29.29 -1.94 -33.08
CA PRO A 33 29.74 -1.40 -31.79
C PRO A 33 31.20 -1.75 -31.44
N PRO A 34 31.70 -1.31 -30.26
CA PRO A 34 32.68 -2.08 -29.53
C PRO A 34 32.28 -2.38 -28.06
N GLU A 35 32.84 -3.50 -27.59
CA GLU A 35 32.79 -4.10 -26.27
C GLU A 35 33.58 -3.33 -25.18
N ASP A 36 33.22 -3.65 -23.93
CA ASP A 36 34.02 -3.67 -22.69
C ASP A 36 34.91 -2.48 -22.27
N ALA A 37 34.53 -1.86 -21.15
CA ALA A 37 35.29 -1.88 -19.89
C ALA A 37 34.75 -0.83 -18.89
N GLY A 38 34.77 -1.15 -17.58
CA GLY A 38 34.93 -0.11 -16.55
C GLY A 38 33.91 -0.10 -15.43
N ASP A 39 33.96 -1.12 -14.60
CA ASP A 39 33.55 -1.14 -13.20
C ASP A 39 34.06 0.11 -12.42
N THR A 40 33.19 0.70 -11.59
CA THR A 40 33.44 1.35 -10.27
C THR A 40 32.53 2.56 -10.02
N PHE A 41 31.43 2.36 -9.27
CA PHE A 41 30.94 3.41 -8.38
C PHE A 41 30.55 2.85 -7.01
N LYS A 42 31.27 3.37 -6.00
CA LYS A 42 31.31 2.96 -4.61
C LYS A 42 29.93 3.07 -3.93
N ARG A 43 29.44 1.96 -3.38
CA ARG A 43 28.43 1.93 -2.31
C ARG A 43 29.09 2.25 -0.97
N ILE A 44 28.61 3.30 -0.31
CA ILE A 44 28.92 3.63 1.08
C ILE A 44 28.01 2.76 1.98
N PRO A 45 28.53 2.00 2.97
CA PRO A 45 27.69 1.26 3.90
C PRO A 45 27.25 2.15 5.06
N ARG A 46 25.93 2.29 5.24
CA ARG A 46 25.31 2.95 6.41
C ARG A 46 25.28 1.96 7.58
N GLN A 47 25.88 2.36 8.70
CA GLN A 47 25.95 1.60 9.95
C GLN A 47 24.56 1.25 10.51
N LYS A 48 24.40 0.00 10.93
CA LYS A 48 23.32 -0.48 11.79
C LYS A 48 23.54 0.02 13.21
N VAL A 49 22.61 0.82 13.73
CA VAL A 49 22.50 1.11 15.17
C VAL A 49 21.44 0.18 15.75
N ASN A 50 21.86 -0.65 16.70
CA ASN A 50 21.00 -1.52 17.50
C ASN A 50 20.29 -0.69 18.57
N SER A 51 18.98 -0.78 18.66
CA SER A 51 18.22 -0.35 19.84
C SER A 51 17.10 -1.35 20.11
N ALA A 52 17.33 -2.22 21.11
CA ALA A 52 16.32 -3.08 21.70
C ALA A 52 15.52 -2.29 22.76
N PRO A 53 14.20 -2.52 22.90
CA PRO A 53 13.39 -1.91 23.94
C PRO A 53 13.35 -2.79 25.20
N LYS A 54 13.45 -2.19 26.38
CA LYS A 54 13.10 -2.85 27.66
C LYS A 54 11.72 -2.39 28.12
N THR A 55 10.89 -3.39 28.35
CA THR A 55 9.53 -3.41 28.86
C THR A 55 9.42 -2.86 30.29
N ARG A 56 8.30 -2.19 30.57
CA ARG A 56 7.81 -1.82 31.91
C ARG A 56 6.37 -2.28 31.99
N SER A 57 6.05 -3.08 33.01
CA SER A 57 4.76 -3.14 33.72
C SER A 57 4.89 -4.14 34.86
N GLU A 58 4.68 -3.68 36.10
CA GLU A 58 3.74 -4.24 37.09
C GLU A 58 4.05 -3.72 38.52
N MET A 59 3.04 -3.07 39.11
CA MET A 59 2.79 -2.89 40.56
C MET A 59 1.98 -4.12 41.07
N PRO A 60 1.51 -4.24 42.34
CA PRO A 60 1.57 -3.41 43.57
C PRO A 60 2.13 -4.24 44.77
N SER A 61 2.17 -3.90 46.08
CA SER A 61 1.19 -3.29 47.00
C SER A 61 1.80 -3.07 48.42
N SER A 62 1.28 -2.07 49.14
CA SER A 62 0.98 -1.99 50.60
C SER A 62 1.94 -2.47 51.72
N GLY A 63 2.05 -1.64 52.78
CA GLY A 63 2.39 -2.05 54.16
C GLY A 63 3.51 -1.19 54.77
N SER A 64 3.21 -0.07 55.46
CA SER A 64 2.93 0.06 56.89
C SER A 64 4.10 -0.21 57.87
N SER A 65 4.35 0.82 58.70
CA SER A 65 4.82 0.80 60.10
C SER A 65 6.32 0.88 60.42
N ASN A 66 6.64 2.04 61.02
CA ASN A 66 7.26 2.26 62.34
C ASN A 66 8.67 1.73 62.71
N SER A 67 9.41 2.69 63.25
CA SER A 67 10.17 2.63 64.52
C SER A 67 11.69 2.38 64.49
N SER A 68 12.37 3.47 64.87
CA SER A 68 13.37 3.56 65.95
C SER A 68 14.63 2.69 65.98
N LYS A 69 15.73 3.44 66.10
CA LYS A 69 16.86 3.26 67.04
C LYS A 69 17.92 2.18 66.74
N ALA A 70 19.10 2.76 66.45
CA ALA A 70 20.29 2.67 67.30
C ALA A 70 21.35 1.60 66.99
N LYS A 71 22.58 2.16 66.86
CA LYS A 71 23.90 1.60 67.20
C LYS A 71 24.40 0.43 66.32
N ARG A 72 25.55 0.63 65.69
CA ARG A 72 26.85 0.29 66.29
C ARG A 72 28.03 0.70 65.40
N SER A 73 29.02 1.23 66.11
CA SER A 73 30.41 1.53 65.78
C SER A 73 31.30 0.29 65.65
N TRP A 74 32.41 0.42 64.90
CA TRP A 74 33.83 0.11 65.19
C TRP A 74 34.57 0.28 63.83
N TRP A 75 35.81 0.79 63.70
CA TRP A 75 37.06 0.41 64.36
C TRP A 75 38.01 1.62 64.52
N ALA A 76 38.89 1.49 65.51
CA ALA A 76 39.93 2.44 65.92
C ALA A 76 41.27 2.19 65.21
N GLY A 77 42.11 3.22 65.17
CA GLY A 77 43.55 3.17 64.90
C GLY A 77 44.30 4.08 65.88
N SER A 78 45.27 3.50 66.56
CA SER A 78 45.97 3.91 67.78
C SER A 78 47.15 4.88 67.60
N SER A 79 47.43 5.73 68.60
CA SER A 79 48.72 5.83 69.33
C SER A 79 48.82 7.12 70.21
N LEU A 80 49.54 7.01 71.33
CA LEU A 80 49.84 7.98 72.41
C LEU A 80 51.32 7.70 72.83
N PRO A 81 52.03 8.44 73.73
CA PRO A 81 51.95 9.82 74.29
C PRO A 81 53.41 10.45 74.36
N PRO A 82 53.96 11.19 75.39
CA PRO A 82 53.44 11.93 76.57
C PRO A 82 54.12 13.29 76.96
N LYS A 83 53.45 14.00 77.91
CA LYS A 83 53.94 14.79 79.09
C LYS A 83 54.60 16.19 78.96
N GLY A 84 54.07 17.14 79.76
CA GLY A 84 54.78 18.33 80.27
C GLY A 84 53.87 19.35 81.01
N LYS A 85 54.00 19.44 82.34
CA LYS A 85 53.28 20.26 83.37
C LYS A 85 53.92 21.68 83.54
N PRO A 86 53.61 22.56 84.54
CA PRO A 86 52.39 22.88 85.35
C PRO A 86 52.16 24.41 85.63
N SER A 87 51.10 24.68 86.44
CA SER A 87 51.01 25.62 87.58
C SER A 87 50.43 27.04 87.42
N ALA A 88 49.47 27.30 88.33
CA ALA A 88 48.70 28.52 88.61
C ALA A 88 49.51 29.56 89.44
N PRO A 89 48.96 30.71 89.87
CA PRO A 89 48.00 30.72 90.99
C PRO A 89 46.85 31.73 90.91
N THR A 90 45.84 31.43 91.73
CA THR A 90 44.78 32.26 92.29
C THR A 90 45.31 33.31 93.27
N ASP A 91 44.70 34.50 93.33
CA ASP A 91 44.12 35.13 94.54
C ASP A 91 43.74 36.61 94.27
N THR A 92 42.44 36.95 94.35
CA THR A 92 41.71 37.61 95.46
C THR A 92 41.96 39.12 95.65
N THR A 93 40.85 39.86 95.41
CA THR A 93 40.35 41.08 96.09
C THR A 93 41.31 42.17 96.56
N SER A 94 41.07 43.42 96.10
CA SER A 94 40.65 44.55 96.97
C SER A 94 40.66 45.91 96.23
N HIS A 95 39.55 46.62 96.38
CA HIS A 95 39.29 48.06 96.24
C HIS A 95 40.30 49.01 95.55
N LYS A 96 39.84 49.68 94.48
CA LYS A 96 39.91 51.16 94.40
C LYS A 96 38.98 51.76 93.34
N ARG A 97 37.95 52.46 93.81
CA ARG A 97 37.09 53.36 93.01
C ARG A 97 37.91 54.60 92.62
N TRP A 98 38.39 54.67 91.37
CA TRP A 98 38.67 55.91 90.63
C TRP A 98 39.27 55.61 89.26
N LYS A 99 38.42 55.62 88.20
CA LYS A 99 38.72 55.91 86.77
C LYS A 99 37.57 55.42 85.83
N ASN A 100 36.31 55.68 86.19
CA ASN A 100 35.16 55.23 85.38
C ASN A 100 34.78 56.17 84.22
N TRP A 101 35.36 57.36 84.09
CA TRP A 101 34.90 58.31 83.04
C TRP A 101 35.43 57.98 81.63
N MET A 102 36.63 57.39 81.51
CA MET A 102 37.16 56.94 80.20
C MET A 102 36.41 55.71 79.65
N LEU A 103 35.87 54.84 80.51
CA LEU A 103 35.04 53.70 80.10
C LEU A 103 33.68 54.15 79.56
N TRP A 104 33.03 55.11 80.22
CA TRP A 104 31.76 55.69 79.73
C TRP A 104 31.95 56.55 78.47
N ALA A 105 33.08 57.27 78.33
CA ALA A 105 33.40 58.01 77.10
C ALA A 105 33.69 57.07 75.91
N ALA A 106 34.40 55.96 76.13
CA ALA A 106 34.65 54.95 75.10
C ALA A 106 33.36 54.24 74.66
N VAL A 107 32.46 53.91 75.61
CA VAL A 107 31.14 53.32 75.30
C VAL A 107 30.23 54.32 74.57
N ALA A 108 30.24 55.61 74.94
CA ALA A 108 29.49 56.64 74.23
C ALA A 108 30.02 56.88 72.80
N ALA A 109 31.33 56.90 72.60
CA ALA A 109 31.93 57.02 71.26
C ALA A 109 31.68 55.79 70.37
N LEU A 110 31.67 54.58 70.94
CA LEU A 110 31.32 53.35 70.22
C LEU A 110 29.82 53.22 69.92
N ALA A 111 28.94 53.66 70.84
CA ALA A 111 27.50 53.70 70.62
C ALA A 111 27.07 54.73 69.56
N SER A 112 27.84 55.81 69.40
CA SER A 112 27.57 56.85 68.39
C SER A 112 27.96 56.39 66.98
N ASN A 113 29.08 55.67 66.84
CA ASN A 113 29.56 55.17 65.55
C ASN A 113 28.91 53.84 65.11
N SER A 114 28.39 53.04 66.04
CA SER A 114 27.70 51.79 65.70
C SER A 114 26.35 52.03 65.03
N VAL A 115 25.64 53.11 65.37
CA VAL A 115 24.38 53.48 64.69
C VAL A 115 24.65 53.86 63.23
N ALA A 116 25.76 54.54 62.94
CA ALA A 116 26.15 54.87 61.57
C ALA A 116 26.53 53.61 60.76
N PHE A 117 27.29 52.67 61.34
CA PHE A 117 27.63 51.40 60.68
C PHE A 117 26.41 50.51 60.46
N ILE A 118 25.47 50.45 61.42
CA ILE A 118 24.22 49.69 61.27
C ILE A 118 23.31 50.34 60.22
N ALA A 119 23.20 51.66 60.19
CA ALA A 119 22.43 52.38 59.18
C ALA A 119 23.00 52.16 57.76
N VAL A 120 24.33 52.23 57.60
CA VAL A 120 25.00 51.94 56.33
C VAL A 120 24.86 50.46 55.95
N ALA A 121 24.94 49.53 56.91
CA ALA A 121 24.73 48.10 56.66
C ALA A 121 23.29 47.77 56.26
N VAL A 122 22.28 48.48 56.78
CA VAL A 122 20.86 48.32 56.39
C VAL A 122 20.60 48.94 55.01
N LEU A 123 21.27 50.04 54.64
CA LEU A 123 21.17 50.64 53.31
C LEU A 123 21.90 49.84 52.22
N LEU A 124 22.99 49.14 52.57
CA LEU A 124 23.73 48.26 51.65
C LEU A 124 23.17 46.83 51.59
N LYS A 125 22.23 46.47 52.48
CA LYS A 125 21.49 45.22 52.39
C LYS A 125 20.41 45.40 51.32
N LEU A 126 20.77 45.06 50.08
CA LEU A 126 19.80 44.90 48.99
C LEU A 126 18.59 44.13 49.55
N PRO A 127 17.36 44.65 49.46
CA PRO A 127 16.19 43.90 49.90
C PRO A 127 16.25 42.54 49.20
N SER A 128 16.21 41.46 49.98
CA SER A 128 16.18 40.10 49.45
C SER A 128 15.10 40.05 48.38
N ALA A 129 15.42 39.56 47.17
CA ALA A 129 14.42 39.36 46.13
C ALA A 129 13.20 38.65 46.75
N PRO A 130 11.97 39.16 46.54
CA PRO A 130 10.80 38.60 47.21
C PRO A 130 10.68 37.12 46.87
N ASN A 131 10.50 36.27 47.90
CA ASN A 131 10.30 34.84 47.72
C ASN A 131 8.88 34.59 47.16
N CYS A 132 8.70 34.83 45.85
CA CYS A 132 7.42 34.77 45.14
C CYS A 132 6.58 33.51 45.42
N PRO A 133 7.16 32.30 45.61
CA PRO A 133 6.40 31.09 45.95
C PRO A 133 5.72 31.09 47.33
N SER A 134 6.10 31.97 48.27
CA SER A 134 5.61 31.95 49.66
C SER A 134 4.87 33.23 50.08
N ILE A 135 4.37 34.01 49.13
CA ILE A 135 3.71 35.30 49.41
C ILE A 135 2.22 35.11 49.70
N PHE A 136 1.75 35.77 50.75
CA PHE A 136 0.31 35.89 51.03
C PHE A 136 -0.30 37.01 50.17
N TRP A 137 -0.89 36.64 49.04
CA TRP A 137 -1.42 37.56 48.01
C TRP A 137 -2.37 38.67 48.50
N PRO A 138 -3.24 38.47 49.51
CA PRO A 138 -4.13 39.54 49.99
C PRO A 138 -3.42 40.75 50.60
N LEU A 139 -2.19 40.58 51.10
CA LEU A 139 -1.38 41.67 51.68
C LEU A 139 -0.22 42.11 50.77
N ALA A 140 -0.09 41.50 49.58
CA ALA A 140 0.98 41.81 48.65
C ALA A 140 0.74 43.17 47.97
N SER A 141 1.76 44.04 47.94
CA SER A 141 1.70 45.31 47.21
C SER A 141 1.61 45.09 45.69
N GLY A 142 1.11 46.10 44.96
CA GLY A 142 1.07 46.07 43.50
C GLY A 142 2.44 45.87 42.85
N SER A 143 3.49 46.47 43.42
CA SER A 143 4.87 46.31 42.96
C SER A 143 5.41 44.89 43.16
N VAL A 144 5.08 44.23 44.27
CA VAL A 144 5.47 42.84 44.54
C VAL A 144 4.75 41.89 43.59
N ARG A 145 3.45 42.10 43.34
CA ARG A 145 2.67 41.34 42.35
C ARG A 145 3.25 41.46 40.96
N LEU A 146 3.59 42.68 40.52
CA LEU A 146 4.18 42.93 39.21
C LEU A 146 5.57 42.29 39.08
N HIS A 147 6.44 42.43 40.08
CA HIS A 147 7.76 41.79 40.08
C HIS A 147 7.66 40.26 40.03
N CYS A 148 6.79 39.66 40.86
CA CYS A 148 6.61 38.22 40.86
C CYS A 148 5.96 37.71 39.57
N ALA A 149 5.08 38.49 38.93
CA ALA A 149 4.56 38.18 37.61
C ALA A 149 5.67 38.18 36.55
N GLN A 150 6.59 39.15 36.57
CA GLN A 150 7.75 39.16 35.67
C GLN A 150 8.67 37.95 35.90
N VAL A 151 8.89 37.55 37.15
CA VAL A 151 9.67 36.35 37.49
C VAL A 151 8.97 35.09 36.97
N ALA A 152 7.65 34.96 37.12
CA ALA A 152 6.90 33.85 36.53
C ALA A 152 7.03 33.84 35.00
N ALA A 153 6.76 34.98 34.34
CA ALA A 153 6.86 35.10 32.88
C ALA A 153 8.26 34.78 32.33
N SER A 154 9.33 35.08 33.10
CA SER A 154 10.72 34.78 32.69
C SER A 154 11.02 33.29 32.46
N LYS A 155 10.17 32.39 32.99
CA LYS A 155 10.31 30.94 32.76
C LYS A 155 9.82 30.51 31.37
N GLN A 156 9.09 31.36 30.66
CA GLN A 156 8.63 31.13 29.28
C GLN A 156 7.86 29.81 29.07
N THR A 157 7.05 29.42 30.05
CA THR A 157 6.12 28.29 29.90
C THR A 157 4.68 28.79 29.87
N VAL A 158 3.79 28.04 29.21
CA VAL A 158 2.35 28.37 29.17
C VAL A 158 1.77 28.53 30.58
N VAL A 159 2.17 27.67 31.52
CA VAL A 159 1.65 27.70 32.89
C VAL A 159 2.13 28.95 33.62
N ASP A 160 3.43 29.25 33.56
CA ASP A 160 4.00 30.39 34.28
C ASP A 160 3.61 31.74 33.65
N LEU A 161 3.40 31.81 32.32
CA LEU A 161 2.88 33.00 31.64
C LEU A 161 1.41 33.27 31.99
N LEU A 162 0.58 32.22 32.10
CA LEU A 162 -0.80 32.35 32.58
C LEU A 162 -0.83 32.80 34.05
N GLU A 163 0.06 32.27 34.88
CA GLU A 163 0.24 32.71 36.26
C GLU A 163 0.62 34.20 36.32
N ALA A 164 1.60 34.62 35.52
CA ALA A 164 2.01 36.01 35.42
C ALA A 164 0.84 36.95 35.07
N ILE A 165 0.03 36.60 34.06
CA ILE A 165 -1.17 37.35 33.67
C ILE A 165 -2.19 37.39 34.83
N ALA A 166 -2.42 36.26 35.51
CA ALA A 166 -3.36 36.20 36.62
C ALA A 166 -2.97 37.11 37.79
N LEU A 167 -1.67 37.21 38.10
CA LEU A 167 -1.14 38.05 39.19
C LEU A 167 -1.35 39.54 38.94
N VAL A 168 -1.14 40.01 37.71
CA VAL A 168 -1.32 41.42 37.35
C VAL A 168 -2.78 41.79 37.10
N LYS A 169 -3.60 40.86 36.61
CA LYS A 169 -5.04 41.08 36.38
C LYS A 169 -5.84 41.25 37.67
N ALA A 170 -5.33 40.71 38.78
CA ALA A 170 -5.92 40.88 40.09
C ALA A 170 -5.71 42.29 40.70
N LEU A 171 -5.04 43.21 39.99
CA LEU A 171 -4.86 44.60 40.41
C LEU A 171 -6.07 45.48 40.00
N PRO A 172 -6.42 46.51 40.78
CA PRO A 172 -7.49 47.46 40.44
C PRO A 172 -7.26 48.17 39.10
N LYS A 173 -8.33 48.48 38.36
CA LYS A 173 -8.24 49.12 37.03
C LYS A 173 -7.73 50.58 37.07
N ASP A 174 -7.83 51.23 38.22
CA ASP A 174 -7.36 52.59 38.51
C ASP A 174 -5.89 52.64 38.97
N HIS A 175 -5.16 51.53 38.89
CA HIS A 175 -3.77 51.45 39.30
C HIS A 175 -2.86 52.39 38.47
N PRO A 176 -1.92 53.14 39.09
CA PRO A 176 -1.04 54.09 38.38
C PRO A 176 -0.23 53.49 37.22
N MET A 177 0.06 52.19 37.26
CA MET A 177 0.84 51.46 36.25
C MET A 177 -0.04 50.68 35.25
N GLN A 178 -1.31 51.02 35.08
CA GLN A 178 -2.23 50.25 34.21
C GLN A 178 -1.73 50.11 32.77
N ALA A 179 -1.11 51.17 32.22
CA ALA A 179 -0.54 51.13 30.87
C ALA A 179 0.56 50.08 30.72
N GLU A 180 1.40 49.93 31.75
CA GLU A 180 2.49 48.95 31.77
C GLU A 180 1.96 47.52 32.01
N ILE A 181 0.95 47.36 32.87
CA ILE A 181 0.25 46.07 33.05
C ILE A 181 -0.36 45.60 31.72
N ASN A 182 -1.05 46.49 31.00
CA ASN A 182 -1.64 46.15 29.70
C ASN A 182 -0.57 45.73 28.68
N ARG A 183 0.57 46.42 28.65
CA ARG A 183 1.72 46.04 27.81
C ARG A 183 2.24 44.65 28.16
N TYR A 184 2.40 44.34 29.44
CA TYR A 184 2.87 43.02 29.88
C TYR A 184 1.86 41.91 29.57
N VAL A 185 0.56 42.13 29.82
CA VAL A 185 -0.48 41.15 29.49
C VAL A 185 -0.50 40.88 27.99
N GLN A 186 -0.39 41.92 27.15
CA GLN A 186 -0.30 41.75 25.70
C GLN A 186 0.95 40.97 25.29
N GLN A 187 2.12 41.29 25.84
CA GLN A 187 3.37 40.61 25.54
C GLN A 187 3.32 39.13 25.96
N TRP A 188 2.93 38.82 27.19
CA TRP A 188 2.85 37.43 27.66
C TRP A 188 1.79 36.63 26.92
N SER A 189 0.71 37.27 26.48
CA SER A 189 -0.28 36.63 25.62
C SER A 189 0.30 36.27 24.25
N GLN A 190 1.14 37.14 23.66
CA GLN A 190 1.90 36.82 22.44
C GLN A 190 2.87 35.67 22.67
N ASP A 191 3.60 35.66 23.80
CA ASP A 191 4.52 34.57 24.16
C ASP A 191 3.77 33.23 24.28
N ILE A 192 2.58 33.21 24.89
CA ILE A 192 1.72 32.01 24.94
C ILE A 192 1.29 31.58 23.53
N LEU A 193 0.94 32.52 22.65
CA LEU A 193 0.57 32.21 21.27
C LEU A 193 1.75 31.65 20.46
N ILE A 194 2.98 32.08 20.73
CA ILE A 194 4.20 31.49 20.14
C ILE A 194 4.37 30.05 20.60
N LEU A 195 4.21 29.76 21.90
CA LEU A 195 4.27 28.37 22.40
C LEU A 195 3.13 27.49 21.85
N ALA A 196 1.97 28.09 21.56
CA ALA A 196 0.86 27.41 20.89
C ALA A 196 1.15 27.18 19.39
N GLU A 197 1.82 28.12 18.73
CA GLU A 197 2.29 28.00 17.34
C GLU A 197 3.16 26.74 17.19
N ASP A 198 4.08 26.46 18.12
CA ASP A 198 4.90 25.25 18.09
C ASP A 198 4.04 23.97 18.08
N ARG A 199 2.91 23.97 18.79
CA ARG A 199 1.96 22.84 18.77
C ARG A 199 1.24 22.74 17.44
N PHE A 200 0.85 23.87 16.87
CA PHE A 200 0.22 23.91 15.55
C PHE A 200 1.18 23.40 14.47
N GLN A 201 2.43 23.88 14.45
CA GLN A 201 3.49 23.43 13.54
C GLN A 201 3.79 21.93 13.69
N ALA A 202 3.70 21.39 14.91
CA ALA A 202 3.81 19.96 15.19
C ALA A 202 2.56 19.11 14.81
N GLY A 203 1.59 19.68 14.09
CA GLY A 203 0.37 18.97 13.67
C GLY A 203 -0.70 18.83 14.76
N LYS A 204 -0.59 19.57 15.86
CA LYS A 204 -1.51 19.51 17.00
C LYS A 204 -2.38 20.77 17.09
N LEU A 205 -3.18 21.00 16.05
CA LEU A 205 -4.09 22.16 15.97
C LEU A 205 -4.97 22.31 17.22
N ASN A 206 -5.58 21.22 17.68
CA ASN A 206 -6.48 21.25 18.82
C ASN A 206 -5.76 21.66 20.12
N ASP A 207 -4.52 21.21 20.32
CA ASP A 207 -3.70 21.59 21.47
C ASP A 207 -3.32 23.08 21.40
N ALA A 208 -2.96 23.58 20.21
CA ALA A 208 -2.66 25.00 20.00
C ALA A 208 -3.85 25.89 20.33
N ILE A 209 -5.04 25.56 19.82
CA ILE A 209 -6.29 26.27 20.12
C ILE A 209 -6.62 26.19 21.61
N ALA A 210 -6.44 25.03 22.25
CA ALA A 210 -6.69 24.86 23.67
C ALA A 210 -5.76 25.72 24.55
N ILE A 211 -4.48 25.88 24.15
CA ILE A 211 -3.54 26.79 24.81
C ILE A 211 -3.98 28.24 24.63
N ALA A 212 -4.32 28.64 23.40
CA ALA A 212 -4.75 30.00 23.08
C ALA A 212 -6.03 30.40 23.85
N ASN A 213 -6.99 29.49 24.00
CA ASN A 213 -8.24 29.72 24.74
C ASN A 213 -8.04 29.89 26.26
N LYS A 214 -6.89 29.50 26.82
CA LYS A 214 -6.58 29.75 28.25
C LYS A 214 -6.22 31.21 28.52
N ILE A 215 -5.85 31.98 27.48
CA ILE A 215 -5.52 33.38 27.61
C ILE A 215 -6.79 34.16 28.03
N PRO A 216 -6.75 34.91 29.14
CA PRO A 216 -7.92 35.63 29.63
C PRO A 216 -8.45 36.62 28.60
N GLN A 217 -9.76 36.58 28.36
CA GLN A 217 -10.38 37.35 27.29
C GLN A 217 -10.72 38.79 27.73
N ASP A 218 -9.78 39.72 27.67
CA ASP A 218 -9.98 41.15 27.98
C ASP A 218 -9.85 42.10 26.77
N ASN A 219 -10.18 43.38 27.01
CA ASN A 219 -10.23 44.42 25.98
C ASN A 219 -8.80 44.72 25.47
N GLY A 220 -8.38 44.03 24.41
CA GLY A 220 -7.09 44.24 23.73
C GLY A 220 -6.48 42.93 23.22
N VAL A 221 -6.59 41.85 23.99
CA VAL A 221 -5.98 40.55 23.67
C VAL A 221 -6.93 39.62 22.90
N ASN A 222 -8.25 39.79 23.03
CA ASN A 222 -9.25 38.94 22.35
C ASN A 222 -9.09 38.92 20.83
N ASN A 223 -8.88 40.09 20.23
CA ASN A 223 -8.72 40.20 18.79
C ASN A 223 -7.47 39.46 18.33
N LEU A 224 -6.36 39.57 19.06
CA LEU A 224 -5.10 38.88 18.77
C LEU A 224 -5.29 37.35 18.80
N VAL A 225 -5.91 36.84 19.87
CA VAL A 225 -6.14 35.39 20.05
C VAL A 225 -7.08 34.84 18.98
N ASN A 226 -8.21 35.52 18.74
CA ASN A 226 -9.20 35.08 17.75
C ASN A 226 -8.64 35.13 16.32
N GLN A 227 -7.84 36.15 15.98
CA GLN A 227 -7.16 36.25 14.68
C GLN A 227 -6.19 35.09 14.49
N GLN A 228 -5.38 34.76 15.49
CA GLN A 228 -4.42 33.66 15.41
C GLN A 228 -5.13 32.30 15.27
N ILE A 229 -6.17 32.03 16.07
CA ILE A 229 -6.96 30.80 15.96
C ILE A 229 -7.62 30.70 14.58
N SER A 230 -8.16 31.81 14.07
CA SER A 230 -8.76 31.84 12.73
C SER A 230 -7.73 31.54 11.63
N LYS A 231 -6.51 32.07 11.75
CA LYS A 231 -5.40 31.79 10.83
C LYS A 231 -5.05 30.30 10.83
N TRP A 232 -4.86 29.69 12.02
CA TRP A 232 -4.57 28.26 12.13
C TRP A 232 -5.64 27.38 11.49
N ARG A 233 -6.91 27.67 11.77
CA ARG A 233 -8.04 26.93 11.17
C ARG A 233 -8.08 27.06 9.65
N SER A 234 -7.82 28.26 9.13
CA SER A 234 -7.77 28.51 7.69
C SER A 234 -6.67 27.69 7.02
N ILE A 235 -5.44 27.76 7.54
CA ILE A 235 -4.29 27.01 7.03
C ILE A 235 -4.56 25.50 7.08
N TRP A 236 -5.09 25.01 8.21
CA TRP A 236 -5.40 23.60 8.37
C TRP A 236 -6.46 23.10 7.38
N SER A 237 -7.54 23.87 7.21
CA SER A 237 -8.61 23.53 6.27
C SER A 237 -8.12 23.55 4.82
N GLU A 238 -7.26 24.50 4.45
CA GLU A 238 -6.65 24.55 3.13
C GLU A 238 -5.74 23.34 2.89
N ALA A 239 -4.88 23.01 3.85
CA ALA A 239 -3.99 21.86 3.78
C ALA A 239 -4.76 20.53 3.62
N GLU A 240 -5.82 20.34 4.40
CA GLU A 240 -6.68 19.16 4.33
C GLU A 240 -7.41 19.06 2.98
N SER A 241 -7.89 20.19 2.45
CA SER A 241 -8.50 20.24 1.12
C SER A 241 -7.50 19.88 0.01
N ILE A 242 -6.27 20.37 0.09
CA ILE A 242 -5.20 20.03 -0.87
C ILE A 242 -4.88 18.54 -0.79
N TYR A 243 -4.71 18.02 0.42
CA TYR A 243 -4.35 16.61 0.65
C TYR A 243 -5.42 15.67 0.10
N THR A 244 -6.69 15.91 0.46
CA THR A 244 -7.83 15.09 0.01
C THR A 244 -8.04 15.17 -1.50
N ALA A 245 -7.89 16.36 -2.10
CA ALA A 245 -7.97 16.52 -3.55
C ALA A 245 -6.87 15.72 -4.27
N ALA A 246 -5.63 15.77 -3.78
CA ALA A 246 -4.53 15.00 -4.36
C ALA A 246 -4.74 13.48 -4.20
N GLU A 247 -5.23 13.04 -3.04
CA GLU A 247 -5.48 11.62 -2.76
C GLU A 247 -6.63 11.07 -3.64
N ALA A 248 -7.65 11.86 -3.93
CA ALA A 248 -8.76 11.49 -4.81
C ALA A 248 -8.35 11.24 -6.27
N GLU A 249 -7.25 11.83 -6.73
CA GLU A 249 -6.71 11.61 -8.08
C GLU A 249 -5.96 10.27 -8.23
N ILE A 250 -5.60 9.62 -7.11
CA ILE A 250 -4.81 8.38 -7.09
C ILE A 250 -5.62 7.20 -7.67
N PRO A 251 -6.85 6.89 -7.22
CA PRO A 251 -7.63 5.78 -7.79
C PRO A 251 -7.92 5.97 -9.27
N GLU A 252 -8.11 7.21 -9.72
CA GLU A 252 -8.33 7.57 -11.13
C GLU A 252 -7.06 7.51 -11.98
N GLN A 253 -5.90 7.22 -11.37
CA GLN A 253 -4.59 7.13 -12.03
C GLN A 253 -4.14 8.44 -12.68
N HIS A 254 -4.65 9.58 -12.21
CA HIS A 254 -4.24 10.91 -12.66
C HIS A 254 -2.94 11.35 -11.96
N TRP A 255 -1.86 10.57 -12.10
CA TRP A 255 -0.61 10.73 -11.34
C TRP A 255 -0.02 12.14 -11.39
N ARG A 256 -0.06 12.77 -12.57
CA ARG A 256 0.45 14.14 -12.74
C ARG A 256 -0.37 15.14 -11.92
N GLN A 257 -1.69 15.02 -11.96
CA GLN A 257 -2.59 15.92 -11.24
C GLN A 257 -2.48 15.71 -9.73
N ALA A 258 -2.41 14.46 -9.28
CA ALA A 258 -2.17 14.09 -7.88
C ALA A 258 -0.88 14.76 -7.36
N PHE A 259 0.23 14.62 -8.09
CA PHE A 259 1.52 15.18 -7.69
C PHE A 259 1.54 16.71 -7.71
N MET A 260 1.00 17.34 -8.77
CA MET A 260 0.91 18.80 -8.86
C MET A 260 0.06 19.39 -7.73
N THR A 261 -1.01 18.70 -7.34
CA THR A 261 -1.85 19.11 -6.21
C THR A 261 -1.11 18.92 -4.89
N ALA A 262 -0.43 17.78 -4.69
CA ALA A 262 0.36 17.51 -3.49
C ALA A 262 1.45 18.55 -3.24
N VAL A 263 2.14 19.04 -4.28
CA VAL A 263 3.19 20.07 -4.17
C VAL A 263 2.67 21.40 -3.58
N ARG A 264 1.37 21.70 -3.73
CA ARG A 264 0.77 22.90 -3.11
C ARG A 264 0.85 22.86 -1.58
N LEU A 265 0.91 21.66 -0.99
CA LEU A 265 1.02 21.47 0.45
C LEU A 265 2.32 22.02 1.03
N LEU A 266 3.39 22.11 0.22
CA LEU A 266 4.73 22.60 0.61
C LEU A 266 4.78 24.09 0.98
N ASN A 267 3.71 24.85 0.74
CA ASN A 267 3.66 26.29 1.00
C ASN A 267 2.43 26.71 1.83
N VAL A 268 1.81 25.77 2.56
CA VAL A 268 0.57 26.04 3.28
C VAL A 268 0.81 26.80 4.60
N GLY A 269 2.06 26.87 5.07
CA GLY A 269 2.47 27.56 6.29
C GLY A 269 2.41 26.69 7.55
N ASN A 270 2.57 25.37 7.41
CA ASN A 270 2.58 24.44 8.53
C ASN A 270 3.57 23.28 8.33
N GLU A 271 4.59 23.17 9.18
CA GLU A 271 5.68 22.19 9.06
C GLU A 271 5.21 20.74 9.02
N TYR A 272 4.18 20.38 9.79
CA TYR A 272 3.61 19.03 9.76
C TYR A 272 3.00 18.70 8.39
N TRP A 273 2.24 19.63 7.81
CA TRP A 273 1.67 19.43 6.48
C TRP A 273 2.73 19.47 5.39
N GLU A 274 3.62 20.45 5.42
CA GLU A 274 4.67 20.68 4.43
C GLU A 274 5.71 19.55 4.38
N ASN A 275 6.00 18.93 5.51
CA ASN A 275 7.00 17.86 5.57
C ASN A 275 6.35 16.49 5.74
N THR A 276 5.69 16.25 6.87
CA THR A 276 5.24 14.90 7.25
C THR A 276 4.13 14.40 6.33
N LYS A 277 3.07 15.20 6.14
CA LYS A 277 1.94 14.79 5.30
C LYS A 277 2.25 14.84 3.82
N TYR A 278 3.07 15.78 3.38
CA TYR A 278 3.57 15.79 2.01
C TYR A 278 4.37 14.52 1.69
N ASP A 279 5.30 14.12 2.55
CA ASP A 279 6.10 12.90 2.32
C ASP A 279 5.22 11.63 2.32
N GLU A 280 4.24 11.56 3.23
CA GLU A 280 3.25 10.47 3.26
C GLU A 280 2.46 10.39 1.95
N LEU A 281 1.92 11.52 1.49
CA LEU A 281 1.14 11.60 0.26
C LEU A 281 1.98 11.30 -0.98
N LYS A 282 3.21 11.82 -1.03
CA LYS A 282 4.17 11.54 -2.09
C LYS A 282 4.44 10.04 -2.18
N TYR A 283 4.72 9.38 -1.05
CA TYR A 283 4.93 7.93 -1.02
C TYR A 283 3.70 7.16 -1.54
N LYS A 284 2.49 7.54 -1.11
CA LYS A 284 1.24 6.94 -1.60
C LYS A 284 1.10 7.07 -3.11
N ILE A 285 1.33 8.26 -3.67
CA ILE A 285 1.27 8.52 -5.12
C ILE A 285 2.31 7.69 -5.87
N GLU A 286 3.56 7.69 -5.41
CA GLU A 286 4.66 6.95 -6.06
C GLU A 286 4.43 5.44 -6.03
N SER A 287 4.03 4.90 -4.88
CA SER A 287 3.72 3.47 -4.74
C SER A 287 2.53 3.06 -5.63
N ALA A 288 1.44 3.83 -5.58
CA ALA A 288 0.25 3.54 -6.38
C ALA A 288 0.54 3.65 -7.88
N ARG A 289 1.39 4.59 -8.30
CA ARG A 289 1.84 4.69 -9.70
C ARG A 289 2.61 3.46 -10.14
N VAL A 290 3.58 3.01 -9.35
CA VAL A 290 4.37 1.81 -9.67
C VAL A 290 3.45 0.59 -9.82
N ASP A 291 2.48 0.44 -8.93
CA ASP A 291 1.51 -0.64 -9.02
C ASP A 291 0.55 -0.47 -10.21
N GLY A 292 0.14 0.76 -10.52
CA GLY A 292 -0.65 1.07 -11.70
C GLY A 292 0.09 0.73 -13.00
N ASP A 293 1.39 1.02 -13.07
CA ASP A 293 2.24 0.66 -14.20
C ASP A 293 2.33 -0.87 -14.39
N LYS A 294 2.31 -1.66 -13.30
CA LYS A 294 2.21 -3.13 -13.39
C LYS A 294 0.90 -3.56 -14.03
N LEU A 295 -0.21 -2.90 -13.70
CA LEU A 295 -1.52 -3.21 -14.30
C LEU A 295 -1.55 -2.91 -15.79
N VAL A 296 -1.02 -1.76 -16.20
CA VAL A 296 -0.89 -1.39 -17.62
C VAL A 296 -0.04 -2.40 -18.38
N GLN A 297 1.09 -2.83 -17.81
CA GLN A 297 1.95 -3.87 -18.40
C GLN A 297 1.24 -5.22 -18.47
N ALA A 298 0.52 -5.61 -17.43
CA ALA A 298 -0.25 -6.85 -17.40
C ALA A 298 -1.32 -6.86 -18.49
N GLU A 299 -2.04 -5.75 -18.67
CA GLU A 299 -3.07 -5.61 -19.69
C GLU A 299 -2.47 -5.69 -21.10
N ALA A 300 -1.34 -5.01 -21.34
CA ALA A 300 -0.63 -5.09 -22.61
C ALA A 300 -0.20 -6.54 -22.95
N LEU A 301 0.34 -7.28 -21.97
CA LEU A 301 0.71 -8.68 -22.14
C LEU A 301 -0.54 -9.55 -22.40
N ALA A 302 -1.60 -9.37 -21.62
CA ALA A 302 -2.84 -10.12 -21.80
C ALA A 302 -3.50 -9.86 -23.17
N ASN A 303 -3.36 -8.66 -23.72
CA ASN A 303 -3.88 -8.31 -25.05
C ASN A 303 -3.02 -8.84 -26.21
N GLN A 304 -1.72 -9.06 -25.99
CA GLN A 304 -0.89 -9.79 -26.96
C GLN A 304 -1.29 -11.27 -27.07
N GLY A 305 -1.95 -11.80 -26.03
CA GLY A 305 -2.42 -13.17 -25.99
C GLY A 305 -1.29 -14.20 -25.83
N GLY A 306 -1.66 -15.47 -25.85
CA GLY A 306 -0.75 -16.59 -25.62
C GLY A 306 -0.48 -16.85 -24.13
N ILE A 307 -0.24 -18.13 -23.82
CA ILE A 307 -0.17 -18.61 -22.43
C ILE A 307 0.93 -17.92 -21.62
N LYS A 308 2.12 -17.74 -22.21
CA LYS A 308 3.27 -17.10 -21.54
C LYS A 308 2.96 -15.66 -21.11
N ASN A 309 2.27 -14.90 -21.96
CA ASN A 309 1.94 -13.52 -21.67
C ASN A 309 0.82 -13.41 -20.64
N LEU A 310 -0.18 -14.30 -20.70
CA LEU A 310 -1.28 -14.35 -19.72
C LEU A 310 -0.76 -14.70 -18.31
N LEU A 311 0.18 -15.64 -18.20
CA LEU A 311 0.83 -15.97 -16.92
C LEU A 311 1.69 -14.82 -16.40
N ALA A 312 2.42 -14.14 -17.29
CA ALA A 312 3.18 -12.95 -16.91
C ALA A 312 2.25 -11.82 -16.43
N ALA A 313 1.10 -11.64 -17.08
CA ALA A 313 0.08 -10.69 -16.67
C ALA A 313 -0.49 -11.01 -15.28
N LEU A 314 -0.84 -12.27 -15.02
CA LEU A 314 -1.28 -12.74 -13.70
C LEU A 314 -0.21 -12.52 -12.63
N LYS A 315 1.06 -12.79 -12.94
CA LYS A 315 2.18 -12.54 -12.03
C LYS A 315 2.30 -11.06 -11.66
N LEU A 316 2.16 -10.16 -12.62
CA LEU A 316 2.21 -8.71 -12.38
C LEU A 316 1.06 -8.26 -11.48
N VAL A 317 -0.16 -8.69 -11.78
CA VAL A 317 -1.37 -8.40 -10.98
C VAL A 317 -1.23 -8.90 -9.54
N ASN A 318 -0.76 -10.14 -9.36
CA ASN A 318 -0.56 -10.72 -8.02
C ASN A 318 0.59 -10.09 -7.23
N SER A 319 1.45 -9.29 -7.88
CA SER A 319 2.56 -8.58 -7.24
C SER A 319 2.21 -7.15 -6.80
N VAL A 320 0.95 -6.73 -6.99
CA VAL A 320 0.43 -5.47 -6.45
C VAL A 320 0.25 -5.64 -4.94
N ASP A 321 0.72 -4.67 -4.16
CA ASP A 321 0.63 -4.71 -2.71
C ASP A 321 -0.84 -4.65 -2.25
N LYS A 322 -1.18 -5.34 -1.15
CA LYS A 322 -2.54 -5.36 -0.58
C LYS A 322 -2.96 -4.00 -0.02
N ASP A 323 -2.00 -3.19 0.42
CA ASP A 323 -2.25 -1.85 0.94
C ASP A 323 -2.27 -0.78 -0.17
N SER A 324 -2.05 -1.18 -1.42
CA SER A 324 -2.03 -0.29 -2.58
C SER A 324 -3.45 0.13 -3.00
N TYR A 325 -3.60 1.39 -3.42
CA TYR A 325 -4.84 1.88 -4.06
C TYR A 325 -5.20 1.12 -5.34
N MET A 326 -4.23 0.41 -5.94
CA MET A 326 -4.42 -0.36 -7.16
C MET A 326 -4.83 -1.81 -6.89
N TYR A 327 -4.84 -2.27 -5.64
CA TYR A 327 -5.07 -3.69 -5.31
C TYR A 327 -6.43 -4.18 -5.79
N GLN A 328 -7.51 -3.44 -5.52
CA GLN A 328 -8.85 -3.85 -5.94
C GLN A 328 -8.94 -3.97 -7.47
N LYS A 329 -8.47 -2.95 -8.21
CA LYS A 329 -8.40 -2.98 -9.68
C LYS A 329 -7.56 -4.15 -10.18
N ALA A 330 -6.49 -4.52 -9.47
CA ALA A 330 -5.67 -5.69 -9.77
C ALA A 330 -6.50 -6.98 -9.66
N GLN A 331 -7.18 -7.20 -8.53
CA GLN A 331 -7.98 -8.39 -8.29
C GLN A 331 -9.11 -8.57 -9.30
N GLU A 332 -9.73 -7.47 -9.74
CA GLU A 332 -10.76 -7.47 -10.78
C GLU A 332 -10.25 -7.97 -12.14
N ARG A 333 -8.94 -7.90 -12.43
CA ARG A 333 -8.35 -8.41 -13.68
C ARG A 333 -8.09 -9.92 -13.69
N ILE A 334 -8.02 -10.57 -12.52
CA ILE A 334 -7.65 -11.98 -12.44
C ILE A 334 -8.69 -12.87 -13.16
N PRO A 335 -10.01 -12.70 -12.95
CA PRO A 335 -11.02 -13.47 -13.69
C PRO A 335 -10.96 -13.24 -15.21
N ASP A 336 -10.74 -11.99 -15.66
CA ASP A 336 -10.62 -11.66 -17.09
C ASP A 336 -9.46 -12.42 -17.74
N TYR A 337 -8.31 -12.51 -17.07
CA TYR A 337 -7.16 -13.24 -17.57
C TYR A 337 -7.39 -14.76 -17.52
N GLY A 338 -8.06 -15.27 -16.49
CA GLY A 338 -8.48 -16.67 -16.41
C GLY A 338 -9.41 -17.07 -17.57
N ARG A 339 -10.39 -16.22 -17.92
CA ARG A 339 -11.26 -16.41 -19.09
C ARG A 339 -10.47 -16.46 -20.39
N LYS A 340 -9.56 -15.51 -20.63
CA LYS A 340 -8.69 -15.51 -21.82
C LYS A 340 -7.84 -16.78 -21.92
N MET A 341 -7.38 -17.33 -20.79
CA MET A 341 -6.66 -18.60 -20.76
C MET A 341 -7.56 -19.77 -21.12
N LEU A 342 -8.80 -19.80 -20.61
CA LEU A 342 -9.78 -20.83 -20.95
C LEU A 342 -10.16 -20.78 -22.44
N ASP A 343 -10.34 -19.60 -23.02
CA ASP A 343 -10.59 -19.42 -24.46
C ASP A 343 -9.41 -19.93 -25.32
N LEU A 344 -8.18 -19.69 -24.86
CA LEU A 344 -6.97 -20.21 -25.50
C LEU A 344 -6.91 -21.75 -25.41
N ALA A 345 -7.29 -22.32 -24.26
CA ALA A 345 -7.39 -23.76 -24.08
C ALA A 345 -8.44 -24.36 -25.04
N GLN A 346 -9.62 -23.75 -25.13
CA GLN A 346 -10.69 -24.14 -26.04
C GLN A 346 -10.23 -24.12 -27.50
N THR A 347 -9.50 -23.07 -27.91
CA THR A 347 -8.92 -22.97 -29.26
C THR A 347 -7.94 -24.12 -29.57
N ASN A 348 -7.13 -24.53 -28.58
CA ASN A 348 -6.23 -25.68 -28.75
C ASN A 348 -7.00 -26.99 -28.85
N LEU A 349 -8.04 -27.15 -28.04
CA LEU A 349 -8.89 -28.34 -28.06
C LEU A 349 -9.61 -28.52 -29.41
N ASP A 350 -10.11 -27.43 -29.99
CA ASP A 350 -10.76 -27.45 -31.32
C ASP A 350 -9.79 -27.78 -32.45
N ARG A 351 -8.50 -27.49 -32.27
CA ARG A 351 -7.40 -27.90 -33.17
C ARG A 351 -6.92 -29.34 -32.93
N LYS A 352 -7.65 -30.12 -32.12
CA LYS A 352 -7.27 -31.48 -31.68
C LYS A 352 -5.99 -31.56 -30.86
N ASN A 353 -5.54 -30.44 -30.28
CA ASN A 353 -4.42 -30.41 -29.34
C ASN A 353 -4.94 -30.42 -27.89
N ALA A 354 -5.51 -31.55 -27.49
CA ALA A 354 -6.13 -31.68 -26.17
C ALA A 354 -5.11 -31.63 -25.01
N ASP A 355 -3.87 -32.07 -25.24
CA ASP A 355 -2.81 -32.04 -24.22
C ASP A 355 -2.46 -30.61 -23.83
N GLU A 356 -2.16 -29.76 -24.83
CA GLU A 356 -1.91 -28.33 -24.58
C GLU A 356 -3.14 -27.63 -23.98
N ALA A 357 -4.35 -28.00 -24.42
CA ALA A 357 -5.57 -27.43 -23.86
C ALA A 357 -5.73 -27.73 -22.36
N ILE A 358 -5.49 -28.98 -21.95
CA ILE A 358 -5.53 -29.40 -20.55
C ILE A 358 -4.42 -28.70 -19.76
N ASP A 359 -3.21 -28.61 -20.32
CA ASP A 359 -2.08 -27.96 -19.66
C ASP A 359 -2.32 -26.46 -19.44
N ILE A 360 -2.94 -25.77 -20.40
CA ILE A 360 -3.35 -24.37 -20.23
C ILE A 360 -4.41 -24.25 -19.14
N ALA A 361 -5.45 -25.10 -19.16
CA ALA A 361 -6.53 -25.05 -18.18
C ALA A 361 -6.03 -25.29 -16.74
N ASN A 362 -5.09 -26.22 -16.56
CA ASN A 362 -4.46 -26.50 -15.26
C ASN A 362 -3.62 -25.32 -14.72
N GLN A 363 -3.19 -24.40 -15.58
CA GLN A 363 -2.43 -23.22 -15.18
C GLN A 363 -3.32 -22.04 -14.76
N ILE A 364 -4.65 -22.15 -14.97
CA ILE A 364 -5.60 -21.13 -14.53
C ILE A 364 -5.65 -21.15 -13.00
N PRO A 365 -5.40 -20.01 -12.31
CA PRO A 365 -5.44 -19.96 -10.86
C PRO A 365 -6.87 -20.22 -10.35
N PRO A 366 -7.02 -20.68 -9.10
CA PRO A 366 -8.35 -20.89 -8.51
C PRO A 366 -9.09 -19.55 -8.41
N ILE A 367 -10.15 -19.41 -9.18
CA ILE A 367 -11.03 -18.24 -9.24
C ILE A 367 -12.44 -18.75 -8.91
N SER A 368 -13.05 -18.22 -7.84
CA SER A 368 -14.33 -18.68 -7.28
C SER A 368 -15.41 -18.94 -8.35
N ASP A 369 -15.57 -18.00 -9.29
CA ASP A 369 -16.64 -18.05 -10.28
C ASP A 369 -16.29 -18.85 -11.54
N LEU A 370 -15.05 -19.33 -11.66
CA LEU A 370 -14.53 -20.01 -12.85
C LEU A 370 -14.06 -21.45 -12.56
N GLU A 371 -13.80 -21.79 -11.30
CA GLU A 371 -13.18 -23.05 -10.89
C GLU A 371 -13.95 -24.28 -11.40
N MET A 372 -15.28 -24.29 -11.26
CA MET A 372 -16.10 -25.40 -11.73
C MET A 372 -16.05 -25.56 -13.25
N GLU A 373 -16.08 -24.46 -13.99
CA GLU A 373 -16.03 -24.47 -15.45
C GLU A 373 -14.67 -24.96 -15.97
N VAL A 374 -13.57 -24.60 -15.31
CA VAL A 374 -12.22 -25.09 -15.64
C VAL A 374 -12.12 -26.60 -15.42
N GLN A 375 -12.64 -27.10 -14.30
CA GLN A 375 -12.68 -28.54 -14.02
C GLN A 375 -13.53 -29.31 -15.05
N ASP A 376 -14.67 -28.75 -15.42
CA ASP A 376 -15.55 -29.34 -16.44
C ASP A 376 -14.86 -29.37 -17.80
N PHE A 377 -14.21 -28.27 -18.17
CA PHE A 377 -13.45 -28.15 -19.41
C PHE A 377 -12.36 -29.20 -19.48
N ILE A 378 -11.58 -29.40 -18.40
CA ILE A 378 -10.53 -30.44 -18.34
C ILE A 378 -11.13 -31.83 -18.56
N THR A 379 -12.28 -32.12 -17.95
CA THR A 379 -12.98 -33.40 -18.12
C THR A 379 -13.41 -33.62 -19.57
N ILE A 380 -14.01 -32.60 -20.19
CA ILE A 380 -14.40 -32.62 -21.61
C ILE A 380 -13.18 -32.76 -22.52
N ALA A 381 -12.08 -32.08 -22.22
CA ALA A 381 -10.85 -32.14 -22.99
C ALA A 381 -10.21 -33.54 -22.93
N GLN A 382 -10.21 -34.19 -21.76
CA GLN A 382 -9.75 -35.58 -21.60
C GLN A 382 -10.64 -36.58 -22.37
N ALA A 383 -11.96 -36.36 -22.36
CA ALA A 383 -12.89 -37.17 -23.14
C ALA A 383 -12.63 -37.02 -24.65
N LYS A 384 -12.51 -35.78 -25.15
CA LYS A 384 -12.16 -35.51 -26.55
C LYS A 384 -10.80 -36.10 -26.94
N ARG A 385 -9.77 -35.95 -26.09
CA ARG A 385 -8.44 -36.57 -26.30
C ARG A 385 -8.55 -38.06 -26.57
N SER A 386 -9.39 -38.76 -25.81
CA SER A 386 -9.58 -40.21 -25.92
C SER A 386 -10.26 -40.57 -27.24
N SER A 387 -11.29 -39.85 -27.66
CA SER A 387 -12.00 -40.13 -28.92
C SER A 387 -11.19 -39.84 -30.19
N PHE A 388 -10.07 -39.11 -30.11
CA PHE A 388 -9.23 -38.80 -31.27
C PHE A 388 -8.60 -40.04 -31.94
N ALA A 389 -8.43 -41.15 -31.20
CA ALA A 389 -7.99 -42.40 -31.80
C ALA A 389 -9.04 -43.01 -32.75
N GLY A 390 -10.31 -42.65 -32.60
CA GLY A 390 -11.40 -43.03 -33.50
C GLY A 390 -11.80 -44.51 -33.45
N THR A 391 -11.27 -45.30 -32.51
CA THR A 391 -11.65 -46.70 -32.31
C THR A 391 -12.81 -46.81 -31.31
N VAL A 392 -13.61 -47.88 -31.40
CA VAL A 392 -14.73 -48.12 -30.46
C VAL A 392 -14.28 -48.01 -28.98
N PRO A 393 -13.19 -48.69 -28.52
CA PRO A 393 -12.77 -48.57 -27.12
C PRO A 393 -12.37 -47.14 -26.71
N SER A 394 -11.81 -46.37 -27.65
CA SER A 394 -11.40 -45.00 -27.40
C SER A 394 -12.59 -44.03 -27.25
N ILE A 395 -13.65 -44.27 -28.03
CA ILE A 395 -14.90 -43.51 -27.99
C ILE A 395 -15.71 -43.89 -26.75
N GLU A 396 -15.76 -45.18 -26.38
CA GLU A 396 -16.35 -45.62 -25.10
C GLU A 396 -15.65 -44.96 -23.90
N THR A 397 -14.32 -44.87 -23.93
CA THR A 397 -13.55 -44.17 -22.90
C THR A 397 -13.90 -42.68 -22.84
N ALA A 398 -14.10 -42.05 -24.00
CA ALA A 398 -14.55 -40.66 -24.07
C ALA A 398 -15.94 -40.46 -23.44
N ILE A 399 -16.90 -41.33 -23.77
CA ILE A 399 -18.25 -41.32 -23.19
C ILE A 399 -18.20 -41.49 -21.68
N MET A 400 -17.50 -42.51 -21.18
CA MET A 400 -17.37 -42.76 -19.74
C MET A 400 -16.74 -41.57 -19.01
N THR A 401 -15.79 -40.88 -19.64
CA THR A 401 -15.14 -39.70 -19.06
C THR A 401 -16.09 -38.52 -19.00
N ALA A 402 -16.83 -38.24 -20.08
CA ALA A 402 -17.81 -37.15 -20.13
C ALA A 402 -19.02 -37.40 -19.20
N GLN A 403 -19.42 -38.66 -18.99
CA GLN A 403 -20.50 -39.04 -18.08
C GLN A 403 -20.20 -38.74 -16.60
N LYS A 404 -18.94 -38.49 -16.24
CA LYS A 404 -18.57 -38.04 -14.88
C LYS A 404 -19.14 -36.67 -14.55
N LEU A 405 -19.53 -35.88 -15.56
CA LEU A 405 -20.08 -34.55 -15.37
C LEU A 405 -21.53 -34.65 -14.88
N GLY A 406 -21.78 -34.18 -13.66
CA GLY A 406 -23.11 -34.14 -13.05
C GLY A 406 -24.05 -33.12 -13.71
N THR A 407 -25.35 -33.30 -13.52
CA THR A 407 -26.41 -32.45 -14.12
C THR A 407 -26.41 -31.00 -13.62
N ASP A 408 -25.75 -30.73 -12.50
CA ASP A 408 -25.60 -29.42 -11.85
C ASP A 408 -24.36 -28.64 -12.34
N ARG A 409 -23.54 -29.25 -13.20
CA ARG A 409 -22.26 -28.70 -13.65
C ARG A 409 -22.43 -27.72 -14.84
N PRO A 410 -21.67 -26.61 -14.88
CA PRO A 410 -21.75 -25.61 -15.96
C PRO A 410 -21.72 -26.17 -17.39
N LEU A 411 -20.85 -27.15 -17.68
CA LEU A 411 -20.72 -27.70 -19.03
C LEU A 411 -21.45 -29.04 -19.26
N TYR A 412 -22.43 -29.37 -18.41
CA TYR A 412 -23.19 -30.62 -18.53
C TYR A 412 -23.83 -30.82 -19.90
N ASN A 413 -24.52 -29.80 -20.43
CA ASN A 413 -25.20 -29.90 -21.72
C ASN A 413 -24.21 -30.16 -22.86
N GLN A 414 -23.05 -29.51 -22.83
CA GLN A 414 -21.98 -29.73 -23.79
C GLN A 414 -21.45 -31.17 -23.72
N ALA A 415 -21.29 -31.73 -22.51
CA ALA A 415 -20.90 -33.12 -22.33
C ALA A 415 -21.95 -34.09 -22.91
N GLN A 416 -23.25 -33.82 -22.70
CA GLN A 416 -24.33 -34.66 -23.26
C GLN A 416 -24.38 -34.63 -24.79
N GLU A 417 -24.17 -33.47 -25.41
CA GLU A 417 -24.07 -33.33 -26.87
C GLU A 417 -22.92 -34.18 -27.44
N LEU A 418 -21.76 -34.16 -26.77
CA LEU A 418 -20.61 -34.98 -27.16
C LEU A 418 -20.90 -36.47 -26.99
N ILE A 419 -21.54 -36.88 -25.89
CA ILE A 419 -21.93 -38.28 -25.64
C ILE A 419 -22.89 -38.76 -26.73
N ALA A 420 -23.93 -38.00 -27.04
CA ALA A 420 -24.90 -38.36 -28.08
C ALA A 420 -24.23 -38.53 -29.45
N ARG A 421 -23.29 -37.63 -29.78
CA ARG A 421 -22.49 -37.75 -31.00
C ARG A 421 -21.61 -39.00 -31.01
N TRP A 422 -20.89 -39.27 -29.92
CA TRP A 422 -20.01 -40.43 -29.82
C TRP A 422 -20.75 -41.77 -29.85
N GLN A 423 -21.97 -41.82 -29.30
CA GLN A 423 -22.83 -43.01 -29.40
C GLN A 423 -23.16 -43.35 -30.85
N LEU A 424 -23.45 -42.35 -31.68
CA LEU A 424 -23.65 -42.56 -33.13
C LEU A 424 -22.35 -42.98 -33.83
N GLU A 425 -21.19 -42.49 -33.40
CA GLU A 425 -19.91 -42.87 -34.00
C GLU A 425 -19.53 -44.34 -33.71
N ILE A 426 -19.92 -44.92 -32.56
CA ILE A 426 -19.56 -46.30 -32.21
C ILE A 426 -20.14 -47.31 -33.22
N GLU A 427 -21.42 -47.20 -33.56
CA GLU A 427 -22.08 -48.11 -34.50
C GLU A 427 -21.42 -48.07 -35.88
N ASP A 428 -21.11 -46.87 -36.38
CA ASP A 428 -20.57 -46.72 -37.73
C ASP A 428 -19.06 -46.99 -37.81
N VAL A 429 -18.31 -46.84 -36.72
CA VAL A 429 -16.92 -47.34 -36.64
C VAL A 429 -16.88 -48.87 -36.76
N GLN A 430 -17.88 -49.59 -36.21
CA GLN A 430 -17.95 -51.05 -36.37
C GLN A 430 -18.18 -51.46 -37.82
N HIS A 431 -19.04 -50.75 -38.56
CA HIS A 431 -19.22 -50.96 -40.00
C HIS A 431 -17.94 -50.68 -40.78
N LEU A 432 -17.22 -49.60 -40.47
CA LEU A 432 -15.93 -49.29 -41.11
C LEU A 432 -14.89 -50.37 -40.84
N ASP A 433 -14.72 -50.80 -39.59
CA ASP A 433 -13.73 -51.82 -39.23
C ASP A 433 -14.03 -53.15 -39.92
N LYS A 434 -15.30 -53.57 -39.95
CA LYS A 434 -15.72 -54.77 -40.69
C LYS A 434 -15.52 -54.62 -42.21
N ALA A 435 -15.83 -53.44 -42.77
CA ALA A 435 -15.58 -53.17 -44.18
C ALA A 435 -14.08 -53.28 -44.53
N ARG A 436 -13.20 -52.72 -43.67
CA ARG A 436 -11.74 -52.83 -43.82
C ARG A 436 -11.27 -54.27 -43.75
N GLU A 437 -11.79 -55.06 -42.81
CA GLU A 437 -11.47 -56.50 -42.70
C GLU A 437 -11.88 -57.27 -43.95
N LEU A 438 -13.08 -57.01 -44.47
CA LEU A 438 -13.57 -57.60 -45.73
C LEU A 438 -12.67 -57.22 -46.90
N ALA A 439 -12.15 -55.99 -46.95
CA ALA A 439 -11.28 -55.53 -48.03
C ALA A 439 -9.85 -56.12 -48.00
N LEU A 440 -9.40 -56.71 -46.89
CA LEU A 440 -8.01 -57.17 -46.71
C LEU A 440 -7.48 -58.13 -47.80
N PRO A 441 -8.25 -59.14 -48.27
CA PRO A 441 -7.73 -60.06 -49.28
C PRO A 441 -7.63 -59.40 -50.67
N GLY A 442 -8.33 -58.28 -50.90
CA GLY A 442 -8.18 -57.43 -52.07
C GLY A 442 -8.76 -57.98 -53.38
N THR A 443 -9.56 -59.04 -53.35
CA THR A 443 -10.25 -59.53 -54.56
C THR A 443 -11.45 -58.64 -54.89
N VAL A 444 -11.95 -58.69 -56.13
CA VAL A 444 -13.14 -57.93 -56.55
C VAL A 444 -14.36 -58.24 -55.66
N ALA A 445 -14.54 -59.51 -55.28
CA ALA A 445 -15.65 -59.93 -54.41
C ALA A 445 -15.51 -59.33 -52.99
N ASP A 446 -14.30 -59.37 -52.45
CA ASP A 446 -13.96 -58.84 -51.12
C ASP A 446 -14.13 -57.31 -51.05
N LEU A 447 -13.61 -56.60 -52.05
CA LEU A 447 -13.77 -55.15 -52.19
C LEU A 447 -15.23 -54.75 -52.37
N SER A 448 -16.01 -55.52 -53.14
CA SER A 448 -17.46 -55.26 -53.30
C SER A 448 -18.22 -55.47 -51.99
N ALA A 449 -17.85 -56.50 -51.20
CA ALA A 449 -18.43 -56.72 -49.88
C ALA A 449 -18.07 -55.59 -48.90
N ALA A 450 -16.82 -55.12 -48.92
CA ALA A 450 -16.38 -53.96 -48.14
C ALA A 450 -17.14 -52.68 -48.48
N ILE A 451 -17.32 -52.39 -49.78
CA ILE A 451 -18.13 -51.24 -50.24
C ILE A 451 -19.57 -51.35 -49.74
N ALA A 452 -20.18 -52.53 -49.83
CA ALA A 452 -21.55 -52.75 -49.37
C ALA A 452 -21.68 -52.53 -47.85
N GLU A 453 -20.72 -52.99 -47.07
CA GLU A 453 -20.69 -52.80 -45.62
C GLU A 453 -20.52 -51.32 -45.24
N ALA A 454 -19.53 -50.61 -45.82
CA ALA A 454 -19.32 -49.20 -45.54
C ALA A 454 -20.48 -48.31 -46.03
N SER A 455 -21.25 -48.77 -47.04
CA SER A 455 -22.44 -48.07 -47.55
C SER A 455 -23.64 -48.16 -46.60
N MET A 456 -23.56 -48.98 -45.54
CA MET A 456 -24.60 -49.02 -44.49
C MET A 456 -24.58 -47.77 -43.60
N ILE A 457 -23.46 -47.03 -43.60
CA ILE A 457 -23.27 -45.84 -42.76
C ILE A 457 -24.15 -44.69 -43.27
N PRO A 458 -25.06 -44.15 -42.45
CA PRO A 458 -25.95 -43.07 -42.86
C PRO A 458 -25.22 -41.78 -43.21
N ASP A 459 -25.76 -41.03 -44.18
CA ASP A 459 -25.21 -39.74 -44.59
C ASP A 459 -25.17 -38.67 -43.48
N THR A 460 -25.97 -38.85 -42.42
CA THR A 460 -26.01 -37.97 -41.25
C THR A 460 -24.95 -38.29 -40.21
N ASN A 461 -24.22 -39.41 -40.33
CA ASN A 461 -23.24 -39.81 -39.33
C ASN A 461 -21.93 -39.00 -39.43
N PRO A 462 -21.31 -38.62 -38.30
CA PRO A 462 -19.98 -37.99 -38.30
C PRO A 462 -18.88 -38.72 -39.09
N ARG A 463 -18.96 -40.05 -39.26
CA ARG A 463 -17.99 -40.91 -39.95
C ARG A 463 -18.23 -41.07 -41.44
N ILE A 464 -19.29 -40.48 -42.01
CA ILE A 464 -19.62 -40.64 -43.42
C ILE A 464 -18.49 -40.20 -44.36
N GLN A 465 -17.73 -39.16 -43.99
CA GLN A 465 -16.63 -38.68 -44.83
C GLN A 465 -15.50 -39.73 -44.94
N GLU A 466 -15.23 -40.44 -43.85
CA GLU A 466 -14.26 -41.54 -43.80
C GLU A 466 -14.78 -42.73 -44.63
N ALA A 467 -16.05 -43.11 -44.45
CA ALA A 467 -16.70 -44.16 -45.23
C ALA A 467 -16.65 -43.90 -46.74
N ARG A 468 -17.00 -42.69 -47.17
CA ARG A 468 -16.99 -42.29 -48.60
C ARG A 468 -15.57 -42.35 -49.18
N GLN A 469 -14.56 -41.95 -48.43
CA GLN A 469 -13.16 -42.04 -48.88
C GLN A 469 -12.73 -43.48 -49.12
N GLU A 470 -13.08 -44.39 -48.20
CA GLU A 470 -12.76 -45.81 -48.32
C GLU A 470 -13.54 -46.48 -49.46
N ILE A 471 -14.84 -46.20 -49.57
CA ILE A 471 -15.69 -46.67 -50.68
C ILE A 471 -15.10 -46.24 -52.02
N ASN A 472 -14.77 -44.95 -52.19
CA ASN A 472 -14.20 -44.45 -53.44
C ASN A 472 -12.86 -45.13 -53.76
N ARG A 473 -12.05 -45.39 -52.75
CA ARG A 473 -10.76 -46.08 -52.91
C ARG A 473 -10.96 -47.52 -53.38
N TRP A 474 -11.84 -48.28 -52.74
CA TRP A 474 -12.12 -49.67 -53.12
C TRP A 474 -12.80 -49.75 -54.48
N GLN A 475 -13.70 -48.82 -54.81
CA GLN A 475 -14.32 -48.71 -56.13
C GLN A 475 -13.27 -48.52 -57.23
N ALA A 476 -12.30 -47.63 -57.02
CA ALA A 476 -11.21 -47.44 -57.97
C ALA A 476 -10.35 -48.70 -58.16
N GLN A 477 -10.12 -49.48 -57.08
CA GLN A 477 -9.40 -50.75 -57.15
C GLN A 477 -10.19 -51.80 -57.94
N VAL A 478 -11.50 -51.92 -57.70
CA VAL A 478 -12.38 -52.82 -58.47
C VAL A 478 -12.35 -52.47 -59.96
N GLN A 479 -12.53 -51.20 -60.30
CA GLN A 479 -12.45 -50.72 -61.69
C GLN A 479 -11.12 -51.08 -62.34
N THR A 480 -10.01 -50.91 -61.61
CA THR A 480 -8.69 -51.29 -62.11
C THR A 480 -8.61 -52.79 -62.42
N PHE A 481 -9.11 -53.66 -61.54
CA PHE A 481 -9.13 -55.11 -61.81
C PHE A 481 -10.01 -55.50 -62.99
N GLU A 482 -11.14 -54.80 -63.18
CA GLU A 482 -12.06 -55.04 -64.29
C GLU A 482 -11.51 -54.54 -65.63
N ASP A 483 -10.77 -53.42 -65.62
CA ASP A 483 -10.22 -52.80 -66.82
C ASP A 483 -8.89 -53.43 -67.26
N GLN A 484 -8.09 -53.97 -66.33
CA GLN A 484 -6.76 -54.51 -66.62
C GLN A 484 -6.73 -55.55 -67.76
N PRO A 485 -7.65 -56.54 -67.85
CA PRO A 485 -7.63 -57.50 -68.94
C PRO A 485 -7.84 -56.86 -70.32
N TYR A 486 -8.66 -55.80 -70.41
CA TYR A 486 -8.87 -55.07 -71.65
C TYR A 486 -7.64 -54.24 -72.03
N LEU A 487 -6.98 -53.64 -71.05
CA LEU A 487 -5.73 -52.92 -71.24
C LEU A 487 -4.60 -53.85 -71.68
N ASP A 488 -4.45 -55.00 -71.02
CA ASP A 488 -3.46 -56.02 -71.38
C ASP A 488 -3.72 -56.56 -72.80
N GLN A 489 -4.99 -56.78 -73.16
CA GLN A 489 -5.36 -57.20 -74.51
C GLN A 489 -5.05 -56.12 -75.55
N ALA A 490 -5.37 -54.86 -75.26
CA ALA A 490 -5.05 -53.72 -76.13
C ALA A 490 -3.54 -53.57 -76.33
N GLU A 491 -2.73 -53.78 -75.27
CA GLU A 491 -1.28 -53.75 -75.33
C GLU A 491 -0.71 -54.90 -76.17
N GLN A 492 -1.24 -56.12 -76.03
CA GLN A 492 -0.85 -57.26 -76.88
C GLN A 492 -1.20 -57.03 -78.36
N MET A 493 -2.36 -56.43 -78.66
CA MET A 493 -2.72 -56.05 -80.03
C MET A 493 -1.76 -54.98 -80.58
N ALA A 494 -1.41 -53.98 -79.76
CA ALA A 494 -0.46 -52.94 -80.14
C ALA A 494 0.95 -53.51 -80.40
N LEU A 495 1.43 -54.43 -79.56
CA LEU A 495 2.76 -55.07 -79.69
C LEU A 495 2.85 -56.05 -80.88
N SER A 496 1.75 -56.72 -81.21
CA SER A 496 1.68 -57.67 -82.34
C SER A 496 1.50 -56.99 -83.71
N GLY A 497 1.38 -55.66 -83.75
CA GLY A 497 1.21 -54.89 -84.99
C GLY A 497 -0.14 -55.11 -85.69
N GLN A 498 -1.11 -55.72 -85.00
CA GLN A 498 -2.47 -55.93 -85.51
C GLN A 498 -3.34 -54.70 -85.18
N ILE A 499 -3.04 -53.57 -85.81
CA ILE A 499 -4.00 -52.47 -85.89
C ILE A 499 -4.71 -52.66 -87.24
N SER A 500 -5.81 -53.41 -87.25
CA SER A 500 -6.67 -53.49 -88.44
C SER A 500 -7.41 -52.15 -88.59
N ASP A 501 -7.22 -51.51 -89.75
CA ASP A 501 -7.88 -50.26 -90.19
C ASP A 501 -9.41 -50.26 -90.05
#